data_AF-E3ZNM6-F1
#
_entry.id   AF-E3ZNM6-F1
#
_cell.length_a   1.000
_cell.length_b   1.000
_cell.length_c   1.000
_cell.angle_alpha   90.00
_cell.angle_beta   90.00
_cell.angle_gamma   90.00
#
_symmetry.space_group_name_H-M   'P 1'
#
loop_
_entity.id
_entity.type
_entity.pdbx_description
1 polymer ?
#
loop_
_entity_poly.entity_id
_entity_poly.type
_entity_poly.pdbx_seq_one_letter_code
_entity_poly.pdbx_strand_id
1 'polypeptide(L)'
;MNKAVESNNLFVFQRSKALQQYCGDVYFTHEDESGFLYVLSDGLGSGQEANRAAIATIDAIKEDLQADLTYMLEKANQAVSGLRGAAIAIIKADYLSKTIYYTGMGNIRFYMIGLEDKLVFPLSGSGFLSGRKQKYRMQSFKYKPGSKFLLHSDGLVLSRVRKNLESPLCVVKLGHLIEQTILDIPTDDVTFLLGQLPN
;
A
#
# COMPACT_ATOMS: atom_id res chain seq x y z
N MET A 1 -13.69 -12.67 -4.51
CA MET A 1 -12.30 -12.99 -4.90
C MET A 1 -11.79 -11.87 -5.79
N ASN A 2 -11.03 -10.92 -5.23
CA ASN A 2 -10.24 -10.02 -6.06
C ASN A 2 -9.08 -10.85 -6.62
N LYS A 3 -9.08 -11.09 -7.93
CA LYS A 3 -7.95 -11.75 -8.62
C LYS A 3 -6.70 -10.88 -8.44
N ALA A 4 -5.54 -11.51 -8.35
CA ALA A 4 -4.26 -10.81 -8.46
C ALA A 4 -4.27 -9.92 -9.72
N VAL A 5 -3.91 -8.65 -9.54
CA VAL A 5 -3.61 -7.78 -10.67
C VAL A 5 -2.14 -7.99 -10.99
N GLU A 6 -1.87 -8.49 -12.20
CA GLU A 6 -0.53 -8.86 -12.64
C GLU A 6 -0.17 -8.07 -13.90
N SER A 7 0.91 -7.31 -13.81
CA SER A 7 1.61 -6.74 -14.96
C SER A 7 3.10 -7.04 -14.82
N ASN A 8 3.89 -6.80 -15.87
CA ASN A 8 5.34 -6.99 -15.79
C ASN A 8 6.00 -6.13 -14.68
N ASN A 9 5.33 -5.07 -14.22
CA ASN A 9 5.87 -4.10 -13.27
C ASN A 9 5.10 -4.06 -11.94
N LEU A 10 4.00 -4.80 -11.78
CA LEU A 10 3.23 -4.85 -10.55
C LEU A 10 2.64 -6.24 -10.31
N PHE A 11 2.83 -6.75 -9.10
CA PHE A 11 2.17 -7.94 -8.58
C PHE A 11 1.38 -7.56 -7.32
N VAL A 12 0.08 -7.83 -7.33
CA VAL A 12 -0.79 -7.58 -6.18
C VAL A 12 -1.36 -8.89 -5.66
N PHE A 13 -1.23 -9.10 -4.36
CA PHE A 13 -1.82 -10.24 -3.67
C PHE A 13 -2.71 -9.75 -2.52
N GLN A 14 -3.84 -10.43 -2.33
CA GLN A 14 -4.75 -10.21 -1.22
C GLN A 14 -5.37 -11.53 -0.77
N ARG A 15 -5.41 -11.77 0.53
CA ARG A 15 -6.08 -12.92 1.14
C ARG A 15 -6.76 -12.49 2.44
N SER A 16 -8.02 -12.88 2.60
CA SER A 16 -8.78 -12.59 3.80
C SER A 16 -8.39 -13.48 4.97
N LYS A 17 -8.52 -12.95 6.18
CA LYS A 17 -8.42 -13.67 7.44
C LYS A 17 -9.32 -14.90 7.48
N ALA A 18 -8.87 -15.92 8.22
CA ALA A 18 -9.66 -17.12 8.50
C ALA A 18 -11.11 -16.80 8.90
N LEU A 19 -12.05 -17.50 8.28
CA LEU A 19 -13.49 -17.42 8.54
C LEU A 19 -14.15 -16.06 8.23
N GLN A 20 -13.44 -15.12 7.62
CA GLN A 20 -14.02 -13.84 7.17
C GLN A 20 -14.45 -13.91 5.70
N GLN A 21 -15.66 -13.42 5.42
CA GLN A 21 -16.16 -13.30 4.05
C GLN A 21 -15.59 -12.09 3.31
N TYR A 22 -15.20 -11.05 4.06
CA TYR A 22 -14.69 -9.78 3.54
C TYR A 22 -13.28 -9.52 4.08
N CYS A 23 -12.39 -9.09 3.20
CA CYS A 23 -11.05 -8.64 3.57
C CYS A 23 -11.13 -7.24 4.20
N GLY A 24 -10.59 -7.05 5.41
CA GLY A 24 -10.44 -5.74 6.04
C GLY A 24 -9.51 -4.80 5.26
N ASP A 25 -8.56 -5.37 4.54
CA ASP A 25 -7.70 -4.64 3.60
C ASP A 25 -8.40 -4.31 2.27
N VAL A 26 -8.15 -3.11 1.76
CA VAL A 26 -8.55 -2.66 0.42
C VAL A 26 -7.40 -1.89 -0.20
N TYR A 27 -7.12 -2.18 -1.47
CA TYR A 27 -6.12 -1.46 -2.25
C TYR A 27 -6.74 -0.77 -3.46
N PHE A 28 -6.06 0.25 -3.96
CA PHE A 28 -6.38 0.92 -5.20
C PHE A 28 -5.11 1.18 -6.00
N THR A 29 -5.19 0.96 -7.32
CA THR A 29 -4.09 1.20 -8.23
C THR A 29 -4.54 2.03 -9.41
N HIS A 30 -3.81 3.11 -9.68
CA HIS A 30 -3.94 3.93 -10.88
C HIS A 30 -2.54 4.17 -11.45
N GLU A 31 -2.36 3.98 -12.75
CA GLU A 31 -1.09 4.19 -13.43
C GLU A 31 -1.36 4.77 -14.82
N ASP A 32 -0.57 5.75 -15.21
CA ASP A 32 -0.54 6.36 -16.54
C ASP A 32 0.92 6.60 -16.98
N GLU A 33 1.10 7.32 -18.09
CA GLU A 33 2.43 7.59 -18.65
C GLU A 33 3.31 8.48 -17.74
N SER A 34 2.70 9.29 -16.88
CA SER A 34 3.40 10.22 -15.98
C SER A 34 3.84 9.58 -14.67
N GLY A 35 3.17 8.51 -14.25
CA GLY A 35 3.44 7.84 -12.99
C GLY A 35 2.31 6.94 -12.52
N PHE A 36 2.32 6.66 -11.22
CA PHE A 36 1.26 5.88 -10.57
C PHE A 36 0.79 6.52 -9.27
N LEU A 37 -0.40 6.14 -8.83
CA LEU A 37 -0.95 6.34 -7.50
C LEU A 37 -1.44 4.99 -6.96
N TYR A 38 -0.75 4.45 -5.96
CA TYR A 38 -1.15 3.24 -5.26
C TYR A 38 -1.52 3.54 -3.82
N VAL A 39 -2.59 2.90 -3.37
CA VAL A 39 -3.13 3.06 -2.03
C VAL A 39 -3.37 1.69 -1.43
N LEU A 40 -3.03 1.53 -0.15
CA LEU A 40 -3.43 0.38 0.65
C LEU A 40 -4.01 0.89 1.96
N SER A 41 -5.24 0.47 2.26
CA SER A 41 -5.95 0.77 3.49
C SER A 41 -6.31 -0.51 4.21
N ASP A 42 -6.03 -0.57 5.51
CA ASP A 42 -6.38 -1.67 6.42
C ASP A 42 -7.42 -1.14 7.40
N GLY A 43 -8.66 -1.62 7.26
CA GLY A 43 -9.76 -1.24 8.12
C GLY A 43 -9.65 -1.90 9.49
N LEU A 44 -9.89 -1.14 10.57
CA LEU A 44 -9.66 -1.68 11.91
C LEU A 44 -10.51 -2.92 12.23
N GLY A 45 -9.81 -3.97 12.68
CA GLY A 45 -10.41 -5.25 13.02
C GLY A 45 -10.39 -6.20 11.83
N SER A 46 -11.50 -6.86 11.53
CA SER A 46 -11.64 -7.73 10.35
C SER A 46 -13.10 -7.84 9.93
N GLY A 47 -13.34 -8.44 8.76
CA GLY A 47 -14.65 -8.69 8.22
C GLY A 47 -15.32 -7.46 7.63
N GLN A 48 -16.66 -7.49 7.52
CA GLN A 48 -17.44 -6.51 6.77
C GLN A 48 -17.24 -5.06 7.23
N GLU A 49 -17.16 -4.82 8.53
CA GLU A 49 -17.03 -3.46 9.08
C GLU A 49 -15.64 -2.87 8.87
N ALA A 50 -14.58 -3.70 8.91
CA ALA A 50 -13.23 -3.29 8.53
C ALA A 50 -13.19 -2.96 7.04
N ASN A 51 -13.72 -3.87 6.21
CA ASN A 51 -13.82 -3.67 4.77
C ASN A 51 -14.56 -2.37 4.42
N ARG A 52 -15.69 -2.08 5.08
CA ARG A 52 -16.45 -0.85 4.87
C ARG A 52 -15.64 0.41 5.17
N ALA A 53 -14.85 0.40 6.25
CA ALA A 53 -13.98 1.53 6.58
C ALA A 53 -12.86 1.72 5.55
N ALA A 54 -12.21 0.63 5.13
CA ALA A 54 -11.17 0.67 4.11
C ALA A 54 -11.71 1.04 2.70
N ILE A 55 -12.94 0.63 2.33
CA ILE A 55 -13.56 1.08 1.08
C ILE A 55 -13.82 2.59 1.13
N ALA A 56 -14.32 3.12 2.25
CA ALA A 56 -14.62 4.55 2.38
C ALA A 56 -13.37 5.43 2.19
N THR A 57 -12.19 5.00 2.66
CA THR A 57 -10.94 5.73 2.41
C THR A 57 -10.57 5.74 0.93
N ILE A 58 -10.66 4.58 0.27
CA ILE A 58 -10.34 4.43 -1.15
C ILE A 58 -11.29 5.23 -2.04
N ASP A 59 -12.58 5.20 -1.77
CA ASP A 59 -13.56 5.92 -2.57
C ASP A 59 -13.40 7.44 -2.43
N ALA A 60 -13.08 7.94 -1.25
CA ALA A 60 -12.76 9.36 -1.03
C ALA A 60 -11.50 9.80 -1.81
N ILE A 61 -10.51 8.92 -1.99
CA ILE A 61 -9.31 9.22 -2.77
C ILE A 61 -9.60 9.26 -4.27
N LYS A 62 -10.51 8.41 -4.75
CA LYS A 62 -10.89 8.36 -6.17
C LYS A 62 -11.64 9.60 -6.65
N GLU A 63 -12.19 10.41 -5.74
CA GLU A 63 -12.89 11.66 -6.09
C GLU A 63 -11.98 12.65 -6.83
N ASP A 64 -10.69 12.69 -6.50
CA ASP A 64 -9.70 13.56 -7.16
C ASP A 64 -8.30 12.92 -7.14
N LEU A 65 -7.95 12.21 -8.22
CA LEU A 65 -6.66 11.54 -8.39
C LEU A 65 -5.47 12.51 -8.58
N GLN A 66 -5.75 13.79 -8.84
CA GLN A 66 -4.73 14.81 -9.08
C GLN A 66 -4.42 15.65 -7.84
N ALA A 67 -5.23 15.52 -6.79
CA ALA A 67 -5.01 16.21 -5.52
C ALA A 67 -3.65 15.90 -4.88
N ASP A 68 -3.23 16.79 -3.98
CA ASP A 68 -2.09 16.54 -3.11
C ASP A 68 -2.37 15.38 -2.15
N LEU A 69 -1.34 14.58 -1.86
CA LEU A 69 -1.45 13.38 -1.05
C LEU A 69 -1.97 13.68 0.37
N THR A 70 -1.60 14.82 0.96
CA THR A 70 -2.11 15.20 2.30
C THR A 70 -3.57 15.60 2.27
N TYR A 71 -4.06 16.16 1.15
CA TYR A 71 -5.47 16.44 0.95
C TYR A 71 -6.28 15.16 0.75
N MET A 72 -5.77 14.23 -0.07
CA MET A 72 -6.35 12.89 -0.22
C MET A 72 -6.48 12.18 1.14
N LEU A 73 -5.44 12.26 1.96
CA LEU A 73 -5.43 11.64 3.28
C LEU A 73 -6.42 12.30 4.25
N GLU A 74 -6.60 13.62 4.19
CA GLU A 74 -7.63 14.32 4.96
C GLU A 74 -9.04 13.93 4.51
N LYS A 75 -9.28 13.79 3.20
CA LYS A 75 -10.57 13.32 2.66
C LYS A 75 -10.88 11.91 3.12
N ALA A 76 -9.91 11.00 3.03
CA ALA A 76 -10.02 9.65 3.55
C ALA A 76 -10.32 9.65 5.06
N ASN A 77 -9.70 10.56 5.82
CA ASN A 77 -9.96 10.67 7.26
C ASN A 77 -11.39 11.09 7.57
N GLN A 78 -11.93 12.07 6.84
CA GLN A 78 -13.32 12.48 7.02
C GLN A 78 -14.31 11.37 6.61
N ALA A 79 -14.00 10.61 5.56
CA ALA A 79 -14.85 9.54 5.06
C ALA A 79 -15.04 8.38 6.06
N VAL A 80 -14.09 8.18 6.97
CA VAL A 80 -14.21 7.14 8.01
C VAL A 80 -14.87 7.62 9.30
N SER A 81 -15.34 8.86 9.37
CA SER A 81 -16.08 9.38 10.53
C SER A 81 -17.33 8.53 10.80
N GLY A 82 -17.45 8.00 12.01
CA GLY A 82 -18.54 7.08 12.39
C GLY A 82 -18.37 5.64 11.90
N LEU A 83 -17.26 5.32 11.21
CA LEU A 83 -16.85 3.95 10.89
C LEU A 83 -15.79 3.47 11.89
N ARG A 84 -15.30 2.24 11.71
CA ARG A 84 -14.25 1.68 12.57
C ARG A 84 -12.91 2.43 12.46
N GLY A 85 -12.69 3.17 11.36
CA GLY A 85 -11.40 3.76 11.04
C GLY A 85 -10.49 2.79 10.29
N ALA A 86 -9.37 3.32 9.79
CA ALA A 86 -8.43 2.53 8.99
C ALA A 86 -7.00 3.06 9.09
N ALA A 87 -6.03 2.16 9.07
CA ALA A 87 -4.66 2.49 8.69
C ALA A 87 -4.58 2.62 7.16
N ILE A 88 -3.66 3.44 6.67
CA ILE A 88 -3.54 3.70 5.24
C ILE A 88 -2.13 4.18 4.87
N ALA A 89 -1.69 3.83 3.67
CA ALA A 89 -0.61 4.53 3.00
C ALA A 89 -0.98 4.83 1.55
N ILE A 90 -0.55 6.00 1.08
CA ILE A 90 -0.70 6.51 -0.27
C ILE A 90 0.71 6.73 -0.83
N ILE A 91 1.01 6.09 -1.96
CA ILE A 91 2.26 6.30 -2.70
C ILE A 91 1.95 6.82 -4.10
N LYS A 92 2.64 7.88 -4.50
CA LYS A 92 2.58 8.44 -5.84
C LYS A 92 3.97 8.46 -6.45
N ALA A 93 4.14 7.90 -7.63
CA ALA A 93 5.36 8.05 -8.43
C ALA A 93 5.20 9.17 -9.45
N ASP A 94 6.27 9.91 -9.65
CA ASP A 94 6.48 10.79 -10.79
C ASP A 94 7.68 10.25 -11.57
N TYR A 95 7.40 9.78 -12.79
CA TYR A 95 8.39 9.15 -13.66
C TYR A 95 9.38 10.14 -14.27
N LEU A 96 8.94 11.38 -14.51
CA LEU A 96 9.80 12.43 -15.05
C LEU A 96 10.86 12.84 -14.02
N SER A 97 10.42 13.12 -12.79
CA SER A 97 11.34 13.55 -11.73
C SER A 97 12.03 12.39 -11.01
N LYS A 98 11.63 11.14 -11.28
CA LYS A 98 12.08 9.93 -10.60
C LYS A 98 11.92 10.01 -9.09
N THR A 99 10.73 10.44 -8.66
CA THR A 99 10.40 10.68 -7.26
C THR A 99 9.22 9.82 -6.84
N ILE A 100 9.32 9.21 -5.66
CA ILE A 100 8.19 8.65 -4.92
C ILE A 100 7.79 9.64 -3.84
N TYR A 101 6.50 9.97 -3.80
CA TYR A 101 5.84 10.68 -2.72
C TYR A 101 5.08 9.68 -1.86
N TYR A 102 5.18 9.83 -0.54
CA TYR A 102 4.57 8.95 0.43
C TYR A 102 3.86 9.77 1.51
N THR A 103 2.66 9.34 1.88
CA THR A 103 2.02 9.72 3.14
C THR A 103 1.23 8.54 3.68
N GLY A 104 0.99 8.52 5.00
CA GLY A 104 0.24 7.43 5.62
C GLY A 104 0.01 7.64 7.11
N MET A 105 -0.94 6.88 7.64
CA MET A 105 -1.27 6.79 9.06
C MET A 105 -1.38 5.31 9.45
N GLY A 106 -0.69 4.92 10.51
CA GLY A 106 -0.74 3.59 11.08
C GLY A 106 0.36 2.65 10.63
N ASN A 107 0.00 1.39 10.43
CA ASN A 107 0.89 0.23 10.35
C ASN A 107 1.16 -0.25 8.91
N ILE A 108 0.60 0.39 7.88
CA ILE A 108 0.91 0.07 6.47
C ILE A 108 2.37 0.41 6.17
N ARG A 109 3.12 -0.56 5.65
CA ARG A 109 4.57 -0.44 5.45
C ARG A 109 4.92 -0.30 3.99
N PHE A 110 5.85 0.60 3.71
CA PHE A 110 6.46 0.78 2.39
C PHE A 110 7.97 0.57 2.47
N TYR A 111 8.51 -0.15 1.50
CA TYR A 111 9.94 -0.38 1.35
C TYR A 111 10.34 -0.20 -0.11
N MET A 112 11.50 0.39 -0.37
CA MET A 112 12.04 0.55 -1.71
C MET A 112 13.57 0.57 -1.66
N ILE A 113 14.23 0.11 -2.73
CA ILE A 113 15.66 0.42 -2.93
C ILE A 113 15.78 1.78 -3.63
N GLY A 114 16.24 2.79 -2.90
CA GLY A 114 16.44 4.15 -3.40
C GLY A 114 17.77 4.33 -4.13
N LEU A 115 18.22 5.59 -4.20
CA LEU A 115 19.56 5.92 -4.71
C LEU A 115 20.67 5.29 -3.84
N GLU A 116 21.82 5.03 -4.45
CA GLU A 116 22.99 4.41 -3.79
C GLU A 116 22.66 3.06 -3.11
N ASP A 117 21.65 2.36 -3.64
CA ASP A 117 21.14 1.08 -3.16
C ASP A 117 20.72 1.11 -1.66
N LYS A 118 20.34 2.29 -1.16
CA LYS A 118 19.84 2.49 0.21
C LYS A 118 18.40 2.00 0.34
N LEU A 119 18.12 1.23 1.39
CA LEU A 119 16.75 0.85 1.75
C LEU A 119 15.99 2.07 2.27
N VAL A 120 14.91 2.44 1.59
CA VAL A 120 13.97 3.49 1.96
C VAL A 120 12.75 2.85 2.63
N PHE A 121 12.40 3.31 3.83
CA PHE A 121 11.25 2.86 4.60
C PHE A 121 10.66 4.04 5.40
N PRO A 122 9.80 4.87 4.78
CA PRO A 122 9.23 6.04 5.44
C PRO A 122 8.36 5.63 6.62
N LEU A 123 8.36 6.47 7.66
CA LEU A 123 7.48 6.29 8.81
C LEU A 123 6.13 6.96 8.53
N SER A 124 5.05 6.20 8.69
CA SER A 124 3.68 6.74 8.78
C SER A 124 3.49 7.53 10.08
N GLY A 125 2.50 8.43 10.09
CA GLY A 125 2.02 9.00 11.34
C GLY A 125 1.40 7.94 12.25
N SER A 126 1.44 8.15 13.56
CA SER A 126 0.93 7.18 14.54
C SER A 126 -0.59 7.15 14.63
N GLY A 127 -1.14 5.99 14.99
CA GLY A 127 -2.59 5.80 15.11
C GLY A 127 -3.23 5.38 13.79
N PHE A 128 -4.45 5.85 13.51
CA PHE A 128 -5.24 5.47 12.34
C PHE A 128 -6.24 6.60 12.00
N LEU A 129 -6.79 6.57 10.80
CA LEU A 129 -7.83 7.50 10.37
C LEU A 129 -9.12 7.23 11.13
N SER A 130 -9.73 8.27 11.71
CA SER A 130 -10.90 8.15 12.60
C SER A 130 -11.93 9.28 12.46
N GLY A 131 -11.75 10.19 11.50
CA GLY A 131 -12.52 11.42 11.39
C GLY A 131 -12.05 12.53 12.33
N ARG A 132 -11.16 12.24 13.28
CA ARG A 132 -10.56 13.26 14.15
C ARG A 132 -9.49 14.03 13.39
N LYS A 133 -9.38 15.33 13.65
CA LYS A 133 -8.36 16.18 13.03
C LYS A 133 -6.95 15.65 13.31
N GLN A 134 -6.17 15.47 12.25
CA GLN A 134 -4.78 15.01 12.30
C GLN A 134 -3.86 15.95 11.50
N LYS A 135 -2.56 15.81 11.71
CA LYS A 135 -1.55 16.49 10.89
C LYS A 135 -0.85 15.45 10.04
N TYR A 136 -0.89 15.61 8.73
CA TYR A 136 -0.22 14.71 7.81
C TYR A 136 1.10 15.31 7.35
N ARG A 137 2.04 14.42 7.07
CA ARG A 137 3.33 14.76 6.48
C ARG A 137 3.47 14.00 5.17
N MET A 138 3.77 14.74 4.12
CA MET A 138 4.27 14.15 2.88
C MET A 138 5.79 14.00 2.97
N GLN A 139 6.28 12.84 2.56
CA GLN A 139 7.69 12.52 2.42
C GLN A 139 7.97 12.26 0.94
N SER A 140 9.18 12.57 0.48
CA SER A 140 9.59 12.30 -0.90
C SER A 140 10.98 11.68 -0.96
N PHE A 141 11.16 10.77 -1.92
CA PHE A 141 12.38 10.00 -2.09
C PHE A 141 12.70 9.84 -3.57
N LYS A 142 13.96 10.04 -3.94
CA LYS A 142 14.42 9.68 -5.29
C LYS A 142 14.60 8.18 -5.40
N TYR A 143 14.30 7.65 -6.58
CA TYR A 143 14.50 6.24 -6.88
C TYR A 143 15.45 6.02 -8.05
N LYS A 144 16.09 4.85 -8.05
CA LYS A 144 16.88 4.36 -9.17
C LYS A 144 15.95 3.65 -10.16
N PRO A 145 16.09 3.88 -11.47
CA PRO A 145 15.27 3.17 -12.45
C PRO A 145 15.43 1.66 -12.33
N GLY A 146 14.34 0.92 -12.52
CA GLY A 146 14.31 -0.53 -12.34
C GLY A 146 14.29 -1.01 -10.88
N SER A 147 14.34 -0.10 -9.88
CA SER A 147 14.22 -0.45 -8.47
C SER A 147 12.88 -1.10 -8.14
N LYS A 148 12.90 -2.08 -7.25
CA LYS A 148 11.67 -2.69 -6.71
C LYS A 148 11.22 -1.98 -5.44
N PHE A 149 9.91 -2.02 -5.20
CA PHE A 149 9.30 -1.57 -3.95
C PHE A 149 8.26 -2.59 -3.46
N LEU A 150 7.96 -2.55 -2.17
CA LEU A 150 6.94 -3.36 -1.51
C LEU A 150 6.07 -2.45 -0.63
N LEU A 151 4.76 -2.48 -0.84
CA LEU A 151 3.74 -1.90 0.03
C LEU A 151 2.92 -3.03 0.63
N HIS A 152 2.72 -3.08 1.95
CA HIS A 152 1.95 -4.16 2.56
C HIS A 152 1.26 -3.79 3.87
N SER A 153 0.15 -4.48 4.17
CA SER A 153 -0.52 -4.48 5.48
C SER A 153 0.27 -5.32 6.48
N ASP A 154 -0.02 -5.17 7.77
CA ASP A 154 0.75 -5.85 8.82
C ASP A 154 0.51 -7.36 8.91
N GLY A 155 -0.53 -7.87 8.24
CA GLY A 155 -0.71 -9.31 8.02
C GLY A 155 0.43 -9.98 7.26
N LEU A 156 1.23 -9.22 6.50
CA LEU A 156 2.47 -9.73 5.89
C LEU A 156 3.67 -9.49 6.81
N VAL A 157 4.28 -10.59 7.28
CA VAL A 157 5.51 -10.56 8.08
C VAL A 157 6.70 -11.07 7.27
N LEU A 158 7.60 -10.16 6.89
CA LEU A 158 8.82 -10.49 6.15
C LEU A 158 10.09 -10.16 6.96
N SER A 159 10.93 -11.16 7.17
CA SER A 159 12.20 -11.02 7.90
C SER A 159 13.36 -10.48 7.05
N ARG A 160 13.26 -10.53 5.72
CA ARG A 160 14.37 -10.21 4.79
C ARG A 160 13.93 -9.32 3.62
N VAL A 161 13.22 -8.23 3.90
CA VAL A 161 12.67 -7.33 2.88
C VAL A 161 13.72 -6.85 1.88
N ARG A 162 14.91 -6.42 2.34
CA ARG A 162 16.00 -5.98 1.45
C ARG A 162 16.40 -7.05 0.44
N LYS A 163 16.61 -8.29 0.89
CA LYS A 163 16.99 -9.42 0.02
C LYS A 163 15.94 -9.69 -1.06
N ASN A 164 14.65 -9.55 -0.72
CA ASN A 164 13.58 -9.71 -1.69
C ASN A 164 13.64 -8.59 -2.74
N LEU A 165 13.77 -7.33 -2.34
CA LEU A 165 13.81 -6.21 -3.28
C LEU A 165 15.05 -6.22 -4.19
N GLU A 166 16.19 -6.72 -3.69
CA GLU A 166 17.44 -6.88 -4.47
C GLU A 166 17.46 -8.16 -5.32
N SER A 167 16.43 -9.01 -5.22
CA SER A 167 16.36 -10.25 -6.01
C SER A 167 16.41 -9.93 -7.52
N PRO A 168 17.15 -10.73 -8.33
CA PRO A 168 17.19 -10.55 -9.78
C PRO A 168 15.88 -10.98 -10.46
N LEU A 169 14.97 -11.64 -9.74
CA LEU A 169 13.69 -12.08 -10.29
C LEU A 169 12.81 -10.88 -10.67
N CYS A 170 11.97 -11.05 -11.69
CA CYS A 170 10.90 -10.09 -11.98
C CYS A 170 9.85 -10.11 -10.85
N VAL A 171 9.05 -9.04 -10.76
CA VAL A 171 8.09 -8.85 -9.67
C VAL A 171 7.04 -9.96 -9.59
N VAL A 172 6.61 -10.51 -10.72
CA VAL A 172 5.63 -11.61 -10.75
C VAL A 172 6.19 -12.87 -10.08
N LYS A 173 7.40 -13.30 -10.47
CA LYS A 173 8.05 -14.49 -9.90
C LYS A 173 8.35 -14.29 -8.42
N LEU A 174 8.87 -13.12 -8.05
CA LEU A 174 9.15 -12.80 -6.66
C LEU A 174 7.87 -12.70 -5.83
N GLY A 175 6.79 -12.17 -6.40
CA GLY A 175 5.47 -12.07 -5.80
C GLY A 175 4.92 -13.44 -5.40
N HIS A 176 4.94 -14.40 -6.33
CA HIS A 176 4.56 -15.79 -6.02
C HIS A 176 5.45 -16.44 -4.96
N LEU A 177 6.75 -16.14 -4.93
CA LEU A 177 7.63 -16.65 -3.85
C LEU A 177 7.26 -16.08 -2.48
N ILE A 178 6.87 -14.81 -2.41
CA ILE A 178 6.38 -14.18 -1.18
C ILE A 178 5.03 -14.77 -0.80
N GLU A 179 4.11 -14.92 -1.74
CA GLU A 179 2.80 -15.54 -1.55
C GLU A 179 2.92 -16.94 -0.92
N GLN A 180 3.87 -17.75 -1.37
CA GLN A 180 4.13 -19.09 -0.82
C GLN A 180 4.56 -19.10 0.65
N THR A 181 4.98 -17.96 1.21
CA THR A 181 5.28 -17.83 2.64
C THR A 181 4.05 -17.53 3.50
N ILE A 182 2.92 -17.19 2.86
CA ILE A 182 1.67 -16.84 3.54
C ILE A 182 0.84 -18.11 3.72
N LEU A 183 0.35 -18.33 4.95
CA LEU A 183 -0.52 -19.45 5.28
C LEU A 183 -1.77 -19.46 4.38
N ASP A 184 -2.19 -20.63 3.94
CA ASP A 184 -3.46 -20.81 3.20
C ASP A 184 -4.65 -20.24 3.96
N ILE A 185 -4.60 -20.35 5.29
CA ILE A 185 -5.57 -19.78 6.23
C ILE A 185 -4.83 -18.79 7.13
N PRO A 186 -4.75 -17.50 6.75
CA PRO A 186 -3.99 -16.52 7.51
C PRO A 186 -4.74 -16.09 8.78
N THR A 187 -3.97 -15.74 9.81
CA THR A 187 -4.49 -15.25 11.09
C THR A 187 -4.97 -13.80 11.03
N ASP A 188 -4.66 -13.10 9.93
CA ASP A 188 -5.15 -11.77 9.64
C ASP A 188 -5.38 -11.56 8.15
N ASP A 189 -5.98 -10.42 7.79
CA ASP A 189 -6.05 -10.01 6.39
C ASP A 189 -4.63 -9.69 5.89
N VAL A 190 -4.28 -10.16 4.70
CA VAL A 190 -2.94 -9.98 4.14
C VAL A 190 -3.04 -9.39 2.75
N THR A 191 -2.47 -8.22 2.57
CA THR A 191 -2.39 -7.56 1.26
C THR A 191 -1.00 -7.00 1.03
N PHE A 192 -0.45 -7.23 -0.16
CA PHE A 192 0.77 -6.58 -0.58
C PHE A 192 0.80 -6.26 -2.07
N LEU A 193 1.50 -5.18 -2.40
CA LEU A 193 1.82 -4.75 -3.74
C LEU A 193 3.34 -4.75 -3.88
N LEU A 194 3.85 -5.59 -4.78
CA LEU A 194 5.25 -5.66 -5.15
C LEU A 194 5.40 -5.08 -6.55
N GLY A 195 6.07 -3.94 -6.67
CA GLY A 195 6.23 -3.26 -7.95
C GLY A 195 7.68 -3.02 -8.33
N GLN A 196 7.89 -2.70 -9.59
CA GLN A 196 9.16 -2.30 -10.16
C GLN A 196 8.99 -0.97 -10.88
N LEU A 197 9.85 -0.01 -10.53
CA LEU A 197 9.86 1.32 -11.13
C LEU A 197 10.42 1.24 -12.55
N PRO A 198 9.95 2.11 -13.47
CA PRO A 198 10.39 2.09 -14.86
C PRO A 198 11.91 2.35 -14.97
N ASN A 199 12.50 1.88 -16.07
CA ASN A 199 13.91 2.09 -16.43
C ASN A 199 14.17 3.50 -16.98
#